data_AF-A0A8J7X4X0-F1
#
_entry.id   AF-A0A8J7X4X0-F1
#
_cell.length_a   1.000
_cell.length_b   1.000
_cell.length_c   1.000
_cell.angle_alpha   90.00
_cell.angle_beta   90.00
_cell.angle_gamma   90.00
#
_symmetry.space_group_name_H-M   'P 1'
#
loop_
_entity.id
_entity.type
_entity.pdbx_description
1 polymer ?
#
loop_
_entity_poly.entity_id
_entity_poly.type
_entity_poly.pdbx_seq_one_letter_code
_entity_poly.pdbx_strand_id
1 'polypeptide(L)'
;MKDYEINKVFIRDLRVNYYHKGLLNISKDIQGTVDYFKKIVDDVQPEKTVMIGSSMGGYAAILFGTLMNADTVISFVPQTILDKEKHKRGIPREKCEEKYVDLKNVIKSEKAKTKYHIYYGSDREDIIQAERLKKTPK
;
A
#
# COMPACT_ATOMS: atom_id res chain seq x y z
N MET A 1 8.24 -19.76 16.15
CA MET A 1 7.14 -18.96 15.55
C MET A 1 6.04 -19.93 15.20
N LYS A 2 4.79 -19.72 15.63
CA LYS A 2 3.69 -20.63 15.31
C LYS A 2 3.42 -20.50 13.81
N ASP A 3 3.46 -21.60 13.07
CA ASP A 3 3.10 -21.55 11.65
C ASP A 3 1.59 -21.58 11.54
N TYR A 4 1.06 -20.65 10.78
CA TYR A 4 -0.37 -20.58 10.48
C TYR A 4 -0.54 -21.13 9.07
N GLU A 5 -1.56 -21.97 8.90
CA GLU A 5 -1.92 -22.55 7.62
C GLU A 5 -2.61 -21.48 6.75
N ILE A 6 -1.79 -20.63 6.15
CA ILE A 6 -2.21 -19.51 5.29
C ILE A 6 -1.32 -19.44 4.05
N ASN A 7 -1.90 -18.98 2.96
CA ASN A 7 -1.14 -18.61 1.76
C ASN A 7 -0.40 -17.29 2.01
N LYS A 8 0.88 -17.23 1.65
CA LYS A 8 1.74 -16.06 1.89
C LYS A 8 2.39 -15.64 0.58
N VAL A 9 2.21 -14.38 0.19
CA VAL A 9 2.87 -13.78 -0.98
C VAL A 9 3.80 -12.67 -0.48
N PHE A 10 5.09 -12.79 -0.79
CA PHE A 10 6.09 -11.78 -0.46
C PHE A 10 6.45 -10.99 -1.70
N ILE A 11 6.37 -9.66 -1.61
CA ILE A 11 6.69 -8.75 -2.72
C ILE A 11 7.83 -7.83 -2.33
N ARG A 12 8.69 -7.53 -3.30
CA ARG A 12 9.81 -6.62 -3.13
C ARG A 12 9.92 -5.68 -4.32
N ASP A 13 9.91 -4.38 -4.03
CA ASP A 13 10.27 -3.37 -5.02
C ASP A 13 11.80 -3.26 -5.12
N LEU A 14 12.37 -3.86 -6.16
CA LEU A 14 13.81 -3.80 -6.42
C LEU A 14 14.27 -2.45 -6.95
N ARG A 15 13.36 -1.62 -7.49
CA ARG A 15 13.67 -0.27 -7.99
C ARG A 15 13.63 0.76 -6.87
N VAL A 16 13.03 0.42 -5.72
CA VAL A 16 12.90 1.28 -4.54
C VAL A 16 12.22 2.60 -4.94
N ASN A 17 11.08 2.45 -5.63
CA ASN A 17 10.32 3.56 -6.17
C ASN A 17 8.83 3.40 -5.84
N TYR A 18 8.55 2.96 -4.61
CA TYR A 18 7.19 2.84 -4.08
C TYR A 18 6.25 2.06 -5.01
N TYR A 19 6.78 1.03 -5.68
CA TYR A 19 6.05 0.15 -6.59
C TYR A 19 5.46 0.82 -7.85
N HIS A 20 5.71 2.12 -8.07
CA HIS A 20 5.25 2.87 -9.25
C HIS A 20 5.82 2.38 -10.58
N LYS A 21 6.87 1.55 -10.55
CA LYS A 21 7.50 0.98 -11.73
C LYS A 21 7.16 -0.49 -11.94
N GLY A 22 6.14 -0.97 -11.22
CA GLY A 22 5.77 -2.38 -11.16
C GLY A 22 6.80 -3.22 -10.42
N LEU A 23 6.54 -4.52 -10.42
CA LEU A 23 7.42 -5.56 -9.90
C LEU A 23 8.29 -6.08 -11.04
N LEU A 24 9.61 -6.11 -10.83
CA LEU A 24 10.57 -6.54 -11.86
C LEU A 24 10.17 -7.91 -12.44
N ASN A 25 10.10 -8.00 -13.77
CA ASN A 25 9.71 -9.19 -14.53
C ASN A 25 8.27 -9.68 -14.32
N ILE A 26 7.42 -8.93 -13.61
CA ILE A 26 6.02 -9.29 -13.33
C ILE A 26 5.07 -8.23 -13.90
N SER A 27 5.32 -6.96 -13.61
CA SER A 27 4.47 -5.84 -14.03
C SER A 27 5.31 -4.61 -14.37
N LYS A 28 4.70 -3.61 -14.99
CA LYS A 28 5.39 -2.38 -15.46
C LYS A 28 4.98 -1.12 -14.69
N ASP A 29 3.89 -1.20 -13.94
CA ASP A 29 3.26 -0.09 -13.21
C ASP A 29 2.38 -0.64 -12.07
N ILE A 30 1.67 0.25 -11.38
CA ILE A 30 0.79 -0.10 -10.27
C ILE A 30 -0.40 -0.93 -10.74
N GLN A 31 -1.02 -0.60 -11.87
CA GLN A 31 -2.22 -1.31 -12.34
C GLN A 31 -1.89 -2.74 -12.77
N GLY A 32 -0.80 -2.94 -13.51
CA GLY A 32 -0.34 -4.28 -13.87
C GLY A 32 0.05 -5.11 -12.64
N THR A 33 0.47 -4.48 -11.55
CA THR A 33 0.70 -5.16 -10.26
C THR A 33 -0.62 -5.58 -9.61
N VAL A 34 -1.63 -4.71 -9.63
CA VAL A 34 -3.00 -5.03 -9.18
C VAL A 34 -3.58 -6.21 -9.97
N ASP A 35 -3.47 -6.17 -11.30
CA ASP A 35 -4.00 -7.23 -12.16
C ASP A 35 -3.31 -8.57 -11.90
N TYR A 36 -2.01 -8.55 -11.59
CA TYR A 36 -1.28 -9.74 -11.17
C TYR A 36 -1.76 -10.27 -9.82
N PHE A 37 -2.01 -9.42 -8.83
CA PHE A 37 -2.57 -9.84 -7.54
C PHE A 37 -3.99 -10.37 -7.67
N LYS A 38 -4.83 -9.81 -8.55
CA LYS A 38 -6.17 -10.33 -8.85
C LYS A 38 -6.11 -11.76 -9.36
N LYS A 39 -5.20 -12.06 -10.31
CA LYS A 39 -4.99 -13.42 -10.78
C LYS A 39 -4.64 -14.40 -9.65
N ILE A 40 -3.74 -14.00 -8.75
CA ILE A 40 -3.41 -14.86 -7.59
C ILE A 40 -4.63 -15.11 -6.70
N VAL A 41 -5.43 -14.07 -6.41
CA VAL A 41 -6.64 -14.21 -5.59
C VAL A 41 -7.68 -15.07 -6.30
N ASP A 42 -7.85 -14.89 -7.61
CA ASP A 42 -8.78 -15.67 -8.43
C ASP A 42 -8.38 -17.15 -8.52
N ASP A 43 -7.08 -17.45 -8.56
CA ASP A 43 -6.58 -18.83 -8.60
C ASP A 43 -6.67 -19.52 -7.23
N VAL A 44 -6.38 -18.78 -6.14
CA VAL A 44 -6.35 -19.34 -4.77
C VAL A 44 -7.73 -19.38 -4.13
N GLN A 45 -8.64 -18.47 -4.50
CA GLN A 45 -9.96 -18.28 -3.90
C GLN A 45 -9.92 -18.21 -2.35
N PRO A 46 -9.12 -17.31 -1.75
CA PRO A 46 -9.00 -17.23 -0.30
C PRO A 46 -10.30 -16.69 0.32
N GLU A 47 -10.64 -17.16 1.54
CA GLU A 47 -11.75 -16.59 2.31
C GLU A 47 -11.52 -15.11 2.63
N LYS A 48 -10.26 -14.73 2.89
CA LYS A 48 -9.86 -13.37 3.24
C LYS A 48 -8.51 -12.99 2.64
N THR A 49 -8.40 -11.73 2.29
CA THR A 49 -7.20 -11.08 1.78
C THR A 49 -6.69 -10.04 2.77
N VAL A 50 -5.42 -10.19 3.18
CA VAL A 50 -4.77 -9.25 4.10
C VAL A 50 -3.51 -8.71 3.44
N MET A 51 -3.41 -7.38 3.38
CA MET A 51 -2.20 -6.69 2.92
C MET A 51 -1.47 -6.12 4.13
N ILE A 52 -0.18 -6.43 4.27
CA ILE A 52 0.62 -6.00 5.42
C ILE A 52 1.97 -5.41 4.99
N GLY A 53 2.40 -4.35 5.66
CA GLY A 53 3.72 -3.77 5.41
C GLY A 53 4.10 -2.63 6.36
N SER A 54 5.37 -2.23 6.29
CA SER A 54 5.91 -1.11 7.07
C SER A 54 6.60 -0.09 6.17
N SER A 55 6.54 1.20 6.52
CA SER A 55 7.24 2.27 5.81
C SER A 55 6.81 2.33 4.33
N MET A 56 7.73 2.12 3.38
CA MET A 56 7.42 1.96 1.95
C MET A 56 6.50 0.76 1.68
N GLY A 57 6.68 -0.35 2.41
CA GLY A 57 5.76 -1.47 2.36
C GLY A 57 4.39 -1.13 2.97
N GLY A 58 4.35 -0.21 3.93
CA GLY A 58 3.11 0.29 4.51
C GLY A 58 2.30 1.13 3.52
N TYR A 59 2.98 1.93 2.70
CA TYR A 59 2.39 2.59 1.52
C TYR A 59 1.81 1.55 0.56
N ALA A 60 2.59 0.52 0.21
CA ALA A 60 2.16 -0.52 -0.72
C ALA A 60 0.95 -1.31 -0.20
N ALA A 61 0.95 -1.65 1.09
CA ALA A 61 -0.16 -2.37 1.72
C ALA A 61 -1.47 -1.56 1.62
N ILE A 62 -1.41 -0.25 1.88
CA ILE A 62 -2.59 0.63 1.76
C ILE A 62 -2.99 0.77 0.29
N LEU A 63 -2.05 1.09 -0.62
CA LEU A 63 -2.31 1.28 -2.04
C LEU A 63 -2.99 0.04 -2.66
N PHE A 64 -2.30 -1.11 -2.60
CA PHE A 64 -2.78 -2.32 -3.24
C PHE A 64 -3.98 -2.91 -2.49
N GLY A 65 -4.04 -2.80 -1.17
CA GLY A 65 -5.23 -3.21 -0.41
C GLY A 65 -6.48 -2.41 -0.82
N THR A 66 -6.33 -1.10 -1.05
CA THR A 66 -7.42 -0.25 -1.55
C THR A 66 -7.86 -0.66 -2.96
N LEU A 67 -6.92 -0.77 -3.90
CA LEU A 67 -7.21 -1.08 -5.31
C LEU A 67 -7.73 -2.51 -5.53
N MET A 68 -7.37 -3.42 -4.64
CA MET A 68 -7.88 -4.80 -4.61
C MET A 68 -9.21 -4.92 -3.86
N ASN A 69 -9.64 -3.86 -3.15
CA ASN A 69 -10.71 -3.94 -2.17
C ASN A 69 -10.50 -5.11 -1.19
N ALA A 70 -9.28 -5.25 -0.68
CA ALA A 70 -8.89 -6.30 0.25
C ALA A 70 -9.69 -6.21 1.56
N ASP A 71 -9.84 -7.31 2.29
CA ASP A 71 -10.61 -7.31 3.53
C ASP A 71 -9.95 -6.44 4.60
N THR A 72 -8.62 -6.53 4.71
CA THR A 72 -7.87 -5.83 5.76
C THR A 72 -6.50 -5.36 5.27
N VAL A 73 -6.15 -4.14 5.68
CA VAL A 73 -4.80 -3.59 5.56
C VAL A 73 -4.23 -3.39 6.95
N ILE A 74 -3.00 -3.87 7.17
CA ILE A 74 -2.22 -3.63 8.38
C ILE A 74 -0.95 -2.90 7.99
N SER A 75 -0.82 -1.64 8.40
CA SER A 75 0.25 -0.77 7.96
C SER A 75 0.98 -0.13 9.15
N PHE A 76 2.30 -0.25 9.17
CA PHE A 76 3.16 0.30 10.23
C PHE A 76 4.00 1.45 9.71
N VAL A 77 3.96 2.60 10.38
CA VAL A 77 4.68 3.85 10.02
C VAL A 77 4.66 4.14 8.51
N PRO A 78 3.48 4.10 7.84
CA PRO A 78 3.44 4.25 6.38
C PRO A 78 3.83 5.65 5.95
N GLN A 79 4.46 5.75 4.77
CA GLN A 79 4.59 7.03 4.05
C GLN A 79 3.40 7.17 3.10
N THR A 80 2.34 7.88 3.50
CA THR A 80 1.05 7.89 2.79
C THR A 80 0.91 8.99 1.75
N ILE A 81 1.87 9.91 1.69
CA ILE A 81 2.06 10.87 0.61
C ILE A 81 3.53 10.92 0.20
N LEU A 82 3.78 10.89 -1.11
CA LEU A 82 5.10 10.91 -1.71
C LEU A 82 5.43 12.30 -2.25
N ASP A 83 5.54 13.29 -1.37
CA ASP A 83 5.78 14.69 -1.71
C ASP A 83 7.09 15.19 -1.07
N LYS A 84 8.10 15.43 -1.92
CA LYS A 84 9.44 15.85 -1.50
C LYS A 84 9.50 17.26 -0.92
N GLU A 85 8.54 18.12 -1.27
CA GLU A 85 8.52 19.52 -0.82
C GLU A 85 8.02 19.64 0.62
N LYS A 86 7.18 18.68 1.05
CA LYS A 86 6.49 18.74 2.35
C LYS A 86 6.97 17.71 3.36
N HIS A 87 7.66 16.66 2.92
CA HIS A 87 8.00 15.51 3.75
C HIS A 87 9.48 15.13 3.63
N LYS A 88 10.06 14.72 4.78
CA LYS A 88 11.46 14.25 4.84
C LYS A 88 11.62 12.78 4.44
N ARG A 89 10.52 12.03 4.40
CA ARG A 89 10.43 10.60 4.01
C ARG A 89 9.40 10.47 2.88
N GLY A 90 9.35 9.33 2.18
CA GLY A 90 8.42 9.19 1.06
C GLY A 90 8.96 9.79 -0.24
N ILE A 91 10.28 9.80 -0.42
CA ILE A 91 10.94 10.47 -1.55
C ILE A 91 11.24 9.40 -2.62
N PRO A 92 10.47 9.32 -3.72
CA PRO A 92 10.73 8.35 -4.78
C PRO A 92 12.02 8.71 -5.54
N ARG A 93 12.69 7.69 -6.09
CA ARG A 93 13.89 7.86 -6.92
C ARG A 93 13.56 8.44 -8.30
N GLU A 94 12.40 8.08 -8.82
CA GLU A 94 11.92 8.44 -10.15
C GLU A 94 10.51 9.02 -10.10
N LYS A 95 10.07 9.62 -11.22
CA LYS A 95 8.71 10.14 -11.35
C LYS A 95 7.67 9.04 -11.09
N CYS A 96 6.72 9.40 -10.24
CA CYS A 96 5.59 8.58 -9.84
C CYS A 96 4.33 9.00 -10.60
N GLU A 97 3.41 8.05 -10.79
CA GLU A 97 2.06 8.34 -11.29
C GLU A 97 1.29 9.19 -10.29
N GLU A 98 0.87 10.39 -10.69
CA GLU A 98 0.28 11.40 -9.79
C GLU A 98 -0.94 10.88 -9.03
N LYS A 99 -1.79 10.06 -9.67
CA LYS A 99 -2.97 9.46 -9.04
C LYS A 99 -2.65 8.60 -7.81
N TYR A 100 -1.44 8.07 -7.69
CA TYR A 100 -1.04 7.19 -6.59
C TYR A 100 -0.07 7.83 -5.61
N VAL A 101 0.38 9.08 -5.86
CA VAL A 101 1.30 9.80 -4.96
C VAL A 101 0.66 10.06 -3.59
N ASP A 102 -0.65 10.32 -3.55
CA ASP A 102 -1.39 10.59 -2.32
C ASP A 102 -2.45 9.52 -2.05
N LEU A 103 -2.18 8.64 -1.07
CA LEU A 103 -3.09 7.56 -0.72
C LEU A 103 -4.42 8.03 -0.15
N LYS A 104 -4.51 9.27 0.34
CA LYS A 104 -5.79 9.86 0.74
C LYS A 104 -6.76 9.95 -0.44
N ASN A 105 -6.25 10.25 -1.63
CA ASN A 105 -7.07 10.37 -2.83
C ASN A 105 -7.48 9.00 -3.35
N VAL A 106 -6.57 8.02 -3.30
CA VAL A 106 -6.86 6.63 -3.69
C VAL A 106 -7.96 6.03 -2.81
N ILE A 107 -7.87 6.17 -1.49
CA ILE A 107 -8.91 5.66 -0.57
C ILE A 107 -10.28 6.28 -0.87
N LYS A 108 -10.32 7.57 -1.22
CA LYS A 108 -11.58 8.26 -1.58
C LYS A 108 -12.14 7.82 -2.93
N SER A 109 -11.29 7.63 -3.94
CA SER A 109 -11.74 7.32 -5.31
C SER A 109 -12.37 5.94 -5.40
N GLU A 110 -11.75 4.96 -4.74
CA GLU A 110 -12.14 3.56 -4.89
C GLU A 110 -13.36 3.16 -4.06
N LYS A 111 -13.80 3.98 -3.08
CA LYS A 111 -14.86 3.65 -2.12
C LYS A 111 -14.68 2.24 -1.51
N ALA A 112 -13.42 1.86 -1.27
CA ALA A 112 -13.07 0.51 -0.84
C ALA A 112 -13.68 0.20 0.53
N LYS A 113 -14.21 -1.01 0.70
CA LYS A 113 -14.76 -1.53 1.97
C LYS A 113 -13.69 -2.03 2.93
N THR A 114 -12.43 -1.93 2.53
CA THR A 114 -11.24 -2.39 3.26
C THR A 114 -11.17 -1.81 4.67
N LYS A 115 -10.85 -2.66 5.65
CA LYS A 115 -10.56 -2.22 7.01
C LYS A 115 -9.08 -1.86 7.16
N TYR A 116 -8.79 -0.60 7.50
CA TYR A 116 -7.42 -0.11 7.67
C TYR A 116 -7.01 -0.08 9.14
N HIS A 117 -5.94 -0.79 9.48
CA HIS A 117 -5.24 -0.72 10.75
C HIS A 117 -3.89 -0.02 10.54
N ILE A 118 -3.77 1.22 10.99
CA ILE A 118 -2.56 2.04 10.82
C ILE A 118 -1.93 2.27 12.19
N TYR A 119 -0.69 1.81 12.33
CA TYR A 119 0.12 1.95 13.53
C TYR A 119 1.29 2.87 13.23
N TYR A 120 1.61 3.80 14.12
CA TYR A 120 2.68 4.78 13.91
C TYR A 120 3.28 5.19 15.27
N GLY A 121 4.55 5.61 15.24
CA GLY A 121 5.26 6.07 16.43
C GLY A 121 4.92 7.52 16.81
N SER A 122 5.62 8.03 17.81
CA SER A 122 5.50 9.42 18.27
C SER A 122 6.35 10.42 17.47
N ASP A 123 7.08 9.97 16.44
CA ASP A 123 7.79 10.85 15.51
C ASP A 123 6.78 11.73 14.78
N ARG A 124 7.06 13.04 14.70
CA ARG A 124 6.22 14.02 14.02
C ARG A 124 5.90 13.61 12.58
N GLU A 125 6.87 13.07 11.84
CA GLU A 125 6.64 12.67 10.45
C GLU A 125 5.65 11.49 10.38
N ASP A 126 5.81 10.50 11.26
CA ASP A 126 4.94 9.33 11.31
C ASP A 126 3.50 9.74 11.68
N ILE A 127 3.34 10.68 12.62
CA ILE A 127 2.04 11.26 12.98
C ILE A 127 1.40 11.96 11.77
N ILE A 128 2.13 12.83 11.07
CA ILE A 128 1.59 13.57 9.91
C ILE A 128 1.17 12.59 8.81
N GLN A 129 2.01 11.60 8.51
CA GLN A 129 1.74 10.60 7.46
C GLN A 129 0.55 9.71 7.80
N ALA A 130 0.35 9.33 9.07
CA ALA A 130 -0.77 8.50 9.47
C ALA A 130 -2.08 9.28 9.66
N GLU A 131 -2.04 10.40 10.39
CA GLU A 131 -3.26 11.11 10.81
C GLU A 131 -3.98 11.81 9.65
N ARG A 132 -3.28 12.14 8.57
CA ARG A 132 -3.90 12.69 7.36
C ARG A 132 -4.94 11.76 6.74
N LEU A 133 -4.83 10.45 6.98
CA LEU A 133 -5.79 9.44 6.51
C LEU A 133 -7.05 9.34 7.40
N LYS A 134 -7.01 9.77 8.68
CA LYS A 134 -8.16 9.70 9.61
C LYS A 134 -9.36 10.55 9.14
N LYS A 135 -9.10 11.68 8.46
CA LYS A 135 -10.12 12.63 7.99
C LYS A 135 -10.70 12.28 6.61
N THR A 136 -10.60 11.01 6.22
CA THR A 136 -11.10 10.53 4.94
C THR A 136 -12.47 9.91 5.19
N PRO A 137 -13.54 10.42 4.55
CA PRO A 137 -14.86 9.80 4.71
C PRO A 137 -14.79 8.34 4.28
N LYS A 138 -15.41 7.46 5.08
CA LYS A 138 -15.66 6.07 4.71
C LYS A 138 -16.77 6.00 3.66
#